data_AF-A0A6N7CFX0-F1
#
_entry.id   AF-A0A6N7CFX0-F1
#
_cell.length_a   1.000
_cell.length_b   1.000
_cell.length_c   1.000
_cell.angle_alpha   90.00
_cell.angle_beta   90.00
_cell.angle_gamma   90.00
#
_symmetry.space_group_name_H-M   'P 1'
#
loop_
_entity.id
_entity.type
_entity.pdbx_description
1 polymer ?
#
loop_
_entity_poly.entity_id
_entity_poly.type
_entity_poly.pdbx_seq_one_letter_code
_entity_poly.pdbx_strand_id
1 'polypeptide(L)'
;MTTPEQPPRRPAPPRPVPPRPEFAVTPLRAAPTDATPKAVAVSLSAWVGSFVVLAGIAGAVALDLGAVRDALEASVAADNPGDSATDITDTVNLTLIGSGAIAVVLILLGLLGIQLLRARKTAGRITLAVVGVLSAAGGVGLWMLLSDAGDATAGVLQWAPLAYSALVVVGVLALFAPGVSPWLRPSR
;
A
#
# COMPACT_ATOMS: atom_id res chain seq x y z
N MET A 1 19.55 -71.73 -64.22
CA MET A 1 18.56 -70.65 -64.34
C MET A 1 18.86 -69.62 -63.26
N THR A 2 19.50 -68.51 -63.62
CA THR A 2 19.85 -67.43 -62.69
C THR A 2 18.90 -66.26 -62.92
N THR A 3 18.14 -65.90 -61.89
CA THR A 3 17.23 -64.76 -61.87
C THR A 3 18.02 -63.45 -61.99
N PRO A 4 17.66 -62.50 -62.87
CA PRO A 4 18.38 -61.24 -62.95
C PRO A 4 18.05 -60.34 -61.74
N GLU A 5 19.09 -59.91 -61.05
CA GLU A 5 19.04 -58.88 -59.99
C GLU A 5 18.46 -57.58 -60.54
N GLN A 6 17.43 -57.07 -59.87
CA GLN A 6 16.77 -55.82 -60.21
C GLN A 6 17.54 -54.66 -59.57
N PRO A 7 18.00 -53.65 -60.33
CA PRO A 7 18.82 -52.57 -59.79
C PRO A 7 18.04 -51.71 -58.77
N PRO A 8 18.74 -51.11 -57.79
CA PRO A 8 18.12 -50.37 -56.70
C PRO A 8 17.32 -49.17 -57.21
N ARG A 9 16.05 -49.07 -56.82
CA ARG A 9 15.16 -47.96 -57.19
C ARG A 9 15.69 -46.65 -56.58
N ARG A 10 15.91 -45.64 -57.42
CA ARG A 10 16.23 -44.28 -56.94
C ARG A 10 15.07 -43.72 -56.09
N PRO A 11 15.36 -42.98 -55.00
CA PRO A 11 14.34 -42.28 -54.23
C PRO A 11 13.56 -41.33 -55.12
N ALA A 12 12.23 -41.35 -55.02
CA ALA A 12 11.38 -40.41 -55.73
C ALA A 12 11.66 -38.97 -55.28
N PRO A 13 11.63 -37.98 -56.18
CA PRO A 13 11.83 -36.58 -55.81
C PRO A 13 10.78 -36.13 -54.78
N PRO A 14 11.17 -35.30 -53.78
CA PRO A 14 10.24 -34.80 -52.78
C PRO A 14 9.14 -33.98 -53.45
N ARG A 15 7.88 -34.27 -53.09
CA ARG A 15 6.72 -33.56 -53.62
C ARG A 15 6.77 -32.09 -53.17
N PRO A 16 6.40 -31.13 -54.04
CA PRO A 16 6.29 -29.73 -53.65
C PRO A 16 5.30 -29.57 -52.49
N VAL A 17 5.73 -28.95 -51.40
CA VAL A 17 4.86 -28.63 -50.27
C VAL A 17 4.03 -27.39 -50.65
N PRO A 18 2.69 -27.43 -50.53
CA PRO A 18 1.86 -26.27 -50.80
C PRO A 18 2.25 -25.10 -49.89
N PRO A 19 2.26 -23.84 -50.39
CA PRO A 19 2.50 -22.67 -49.56
C PRO A 19 1.45 -22.60 -48.45
N ARG A 20 1.90 -22.48 -47.21
CA ARG A 20 1.02 -22.42 -46.05
C ARG A 20 0.27 -21.07 -46.07
N PRO A 21 -1.07 -21.05 -46.04
CA PRO A 21 -1.79 -19.78 -46.06
C PRO A 21 -1.46 -18.96 -44.81
N GLU A 22 -1.12 -17.69 -45.02
CA GLU A 22 -0.85 -16.74 -43.95
C GLU A 22 -2.19 -16.26 -43.38
N PHE A 23 -2.66 -16.89 -42.30
CA PHE A 23 -3.86 -16.45 -41.60
C PHE A 23 -3.48 -15.35 -40.59
N ALA A 24 -3.82 -14.10 -40.90
CA ALA A 24 -3.80 -13.02 -39.93
C ALA A 24 -5.00 -13.19 -38.99
N VAL A 25 -4.77 -13.85 -37.85
CA VAL A 25 -5.82 -14.03 -36.82
C VAL A 25 -5.87 -12.77 -35.96
N THR A 26 -6.91 -11.95 -36.10
CA THR A 26 -7.22 -10.90 -35.12
C THR A 26 -7.65 -11.60 -33.83
N PRO A 27 -6.92 -11.43 -32.71
CA PRO A 27 -7.27 -12.11 -31.48
C PRO A 27 -8.61 -11.60 -30.95
N LEU A 28 -9.52 -12.52 -30.61
CA LEU A 28 -10.85 -12.24 -30.03
C LEU A 28 -10.77 -11.55 -28.65
N ARG A 29 -9.60 -11.55 -28.01
CA ARG A 29 -9.33 -10.81 -26.77
C ARG A 29 -8.05 -10.01 -26.95
N ALA A 30 -8.09 -8.74 -26.52
CA ALA A 30 -6.89 -7.94 -26.40
C ALA A 30 -5.85 -8.70 -25.56
N ALA A 31 -4.60 -8.75 -26.04
CA ALA A 31 -3.52 -9.37 -25.30
C ALA A 31 -3.40 -8.70 -23.91
N PRO A 32 -3.18 -9.47 -22.83
CA PRO A 32 -2.92 -8.90 -21.51
C PRO A 32 -1.79 -7.87 -21.64
N THR A 33 -2.08 -6.61 -21.35
CA THR A 33 -1.06 -5.57 -21.37
C THR A 33 -0.24 -5.66 -20.09
N ASP A 34 1.08 -5.64 -20.22
CA ASP A 34 2.00 -5.51 -19.09
C ASP A 34 2.00 -4.11 -18.48
N ALA A 35 1.23 -3.17 -19.05
CA ALA A 35 1.11 -1.81 -18.56
C ALA A 35 0.53 -1.78 -17.14
N THR A 36 1.19 -1.04 -16.26
CA THR A 36 0.72 -0.81 -14.89
C THR A 36 -0.63 -0.09 -14.91
N PRO A 37 -1.66 -0.62 -14.23
CA PRO A 37 -2.96 0.04 -14.16
C PRO A 37 -2.85 1.42 -13.52
N LYS A 38 -3.58 2.42 -14.06
CA LYS A 38 -3.62 3.79 -13.47
C LYS A 38 -4.01 3.78 -11.99
N ALA A 39 -4.86 2.84 -11.58
CA ALA A 39 -5.25 2.66 -10.19
C ALA A 39 -4.07 2.34 -9.26
N VAL A 40 -3.04 1.62 -9.75
CA VAL A 40 -1.81 1.39 -8.98
C VAL A 40 -1.04 2.70 -8.80
N ALA A 41 -0.95 3.54 -9.83
CA ALA A 41 -0.32 4.86 -9.72
C ALA A 41 -1.05 5.75 -8.72
N VAL A 42 -2.39 5.81 -8.80
CA VAL A 42 -3.23 6.54 -7.83
C VAL A 42 -3.01 6.04 -6.41
N SER A 43 -2.99 4.71 -6.21
CA SER A 43 -2.71 4.10 -4.91
C SER A 43 -1.36 4.54 -4.36
N LEU A 44 -0.30 4.45 -5.17
CA LEU A 44 1.05 4.86 -4.77
C LEU A 44 1.12 6.35 -4.43
N SER A 45 0.51 7.22 -5.24
CA SER A 45 0.46 8.65 -4.97
C SER A 45 -0.28 8.95 -3.67
N ALA A 46 -1.38 8.25 -3.40
CA ALA A 46 -2.15 8.41 -2.17
C ALA A 46 -1.37 7.95 -0.93
N TRP A 47 -0.62 6.85 -1.02
CA TRP A 47 0.28 6.39 0.04
C TRP A 47 1.44 7.35 0.30
N VAL A 48 2.06 7.89 -0.75
CA VAL A 48 3.11 8.91 -0.60
C VAL A 48 2.53 10.16 0.06
N GLY A 49 1.36 10.61 -0.40
CA GLY A 49 0.65 11.74 0.21
C GLY A 49 0.33 11.50 1.68
N SER A 50 -0.15 10.30 2.04
CA SER A 50 -0.46 10.00 3.45
C SER A 50 0.79 10.02 4.33
N PHE A 51 1.93 9.51 3.86
CA PHE A 51 3.19 9.62 4.60
C PHE A 51 3.66 11.05 4.77
N VAL A 52 3.49 11.90 3.76
CA VAL A 52 3.82 13.34 3.86
C VAL A 52 2.93 14.02 4.90
N VAL A 53 1.62 13.77 4.88
CA VAL A 53 0.69 14.34 5.86
C VAL A 53 1.04 13.84 7.27
N LEU A 54 1.31 12.55 7.44
CA LEU A 54 1.71 11.97 8.72
C LEU A 54 3.01 12.57 9.24
N ALA A 55 4.01 12.76 8.38
CA ALA A 55 5.26 13.43 8.73
C ALA A 55 5.03 14.90 9.12
N GLY A 56 4.10 15.59 8.46
CA GLY A 56 3.70 16.95 8.82
C GLY A 56 3.06 17.01 10.21
N ILE A 57 2.15 16.09 10.52
CA ILE A 57 1.52 15.96 11.85
C ILE A 57 2.59 15.69 12.90
N ALA A 58 3.46 14.70 12.68
CA ALA A 58 4.54 14.36 13.60
C ALA A 58 5.52 15.53 13.80
N GLY A 59 5.85 16.26 12.73
CA GLY A 59 6.70 17.44 12.79
C GLY A 59 6.08 18.55 13.63
N ALA A 60 4.78 18.82 13.45
CA ALA A 60 4.07 19.80 14.29
C ALA A 60 4.04 19.39 15.77
N VAL A 61 3.72 18.12 16.06
CA VAL A 61 3.76 17.58 17.44
C VAL A 61 5.15 17.68 18.04
N ALA A 62 6.21 17.43 17.25
CA ALA A 62 7.58 17.52 17.74
C ALA A 62 8.01 18.97 18.04
N LEU A 63 7.47 19.96 17.32
CA LEU A 63 7.74 21.38 17.58
C LEU A 63 7.06 21.86 18.88
N ASP A 64 5.87 21.34 19.19
CA ASP A 64 5.09 21.69 20.37
C ASP A 64 5.07 20.56 21.43
N LEU A 65 6.13 19.76 21.50
CA LEU A 65 6.18 18.53 22.30
C LEU A 65 5.92 18.77 23.80
N GLY A 66 6.40 19.91 24.32
CA GLY A 66 6.16 20.32 25.70
C GLY A 66 4.68 20.52 26.00
N ALA A 67 3.98 21.28 25.16
CA ALA A 67 2.54 21.54 25.32
C ALA A 67 1.71 20.25 25.20
N VAL A 68 2.09 19.34 24.29
CA VAL A 68 1.45 18.02 24.16
C VAL A 68 1.66 17.21 25.43
N ARG A 69 2.88 17.20 25.98
CA ARG A 69 3.20 16.49 27.21
C ARG A 69 2.43 17.05 28.41
N ASP A 70 2.40 18.37 28.57
CA ASP A 70 1.67 19.03 29.66
C ASP A 70 0.17 18.70 29.61
N ALA A 71 -0.43 18.70 28.42
CA ALA A 71 -1.84 18.34 28.23
C ALA A 71 -2.12 16.87 28.57
N LEU A 72 -1.22 15.95 28.20
CA LEU A 72 -1.33 14.53 28.54
C LEU A 72 -1.12 14.30 30.04
N GLU A 73 -0.15 14.97 30.67
CA GLU A 73 0.07 14.90 32.12
C GLU A 73 -1.17 15.40 32.88
N ALA A 74 -1.78 16.50 32.43
CA ALA A 74 -3.01 17.02 33.01
C ALA A 74 -4.19 16.05 32.88
N SER A 75 -4.35 15.38 31.72
CA SER A 75 -5.43 14.40 31.55
C SER A 75 -5.23 13.16 32.40
N VAL A 76 -4.00 12.62 32.45
CA VAL A 76 -3.67 11.42 33.25
C VAL A 76 -3.80 11.72 34.74
N ALA A 77 -3.39 12.91 35.20
CA ALA A 77 -3.57 13.35 36.58
C ALA A 77 -5.05 13.49 36.97
N ALA A 78 -5.91 13.95 36.06
CA ALA A 78 -7.34 14.06 36.30
C ALA A 78 -8.00 12.68 36.46
N ASP A 79 -7.58 11.70 35.65
CA ASP A 79 -8.07 10.33 35.74
C ASP A 79 -7.47 9.54 36.92
N ASN A 80 -6.26 9.90 37.38
CA ASN A 80 -5.51 9.20 38.43
C ASN A 80 -4.98 10.16 39.51
N PRO A 81 -5.86 10.81 40.31
CA PRO A 81 -5.47 11.87 41.24
C PRO A 81 -4.60 11.41 42.43
N GLY A 82 -4.46 10.09 42.64
CA GLY A 82 -3.67 9.50 43.72
C GLY A 82 -2.25 9.10 43.31
N ASP A 83 -1.91 9.16 42.02
CA ASP A 83 -0.60 8.76 41.51
C ASP A 83 0.44 9.86 41.73
N SER A 84 1.70 9.44 41.82
CA SER A 84 2.80 10.39 41.96
C SER A 84 3.05 11.13 40.64
N ALA A 85 3.52 12.38 40.70
CA ALA A 85 3.85 13.18 39.52
C ALA A 85 4.90 12.49 38.61
N THR A 86 5.81 11.71 39.21
CA THR A 86 6.81 10.92 38.48
C THR A 86 6.16 9.78 37.71
N ASP A 87 5.23 9.05 38.31
CA ASP A 87 4.54 7.93 37.66
C ASP A 87 3.67 8.42 36.47
N ILE A 88 3.01 9.57 36.64
CA ILE A 88 2.24 10.24 35.59
C ILE A 88 3.16 10.62 34.42
N THR A 89 4.29 11.28 34.72
CA THR A 89 5.31 11.65 33.73
C THR A 89 5.82 10.45 32.95
N ASP A 90 6.21 9.38 33.65
CA ASP A 90 6.76 8.17 33.02
C ASP A 90 5.73 7.48 32.13
N THR A 91 4.47 7.44 32.57
CA THR A 91 3.34 6.90 31.78
C THR A 91 3.13 7.70 30.49
N VAL A 92 3.14 9.04 30.57
CA VAL A 92 3.00 9.92 29.40
C VAL A 92 4.16 9.72 28.43
N ASN A 93 5.41 9.70 28.91
CA ASN A 93 6.59 9.46 28.09
C ASN A 93 6.54 8.09 27.39
N LEU A 94 6.16 7.03 28.13
CA LEU A 94 6.04 5.68 27.58
C LEU A 94 4.96 5.63 26.48
N THR A 95 3.84 6.31 26.68
CA THR A 95 2.75 6.40 25.70
C THR A 95 3.17 7.17 24.45
N LEU A 96 3.93 8.26 24.62
CA LEU A 96 4.46 9.05 23.51
C LEU A 96 5.44 8.23 22.66
N ILE A 97 6.39 7.56 23.32
CA ILE A 97 7.36 6.68 22.64
C ILE A 97 6.65 5.52 21.96
N GLY A 98 5.69 4.89 22.65
CA GLY A 98 4.90 3.78 22.12
C GLY A 98 4.13 4.17 20.87
N SER A 99 3.43 5.31 20.89
CA SER A 99 2.66 5.78 19.73
C SER A 99 3.57 6.16 18.54
N GLY A 100 4.69 6.84 18.81
CA GLY A 100 5.71 7.12 17.79
C GLY A 100 6.29 5.85 17.16
N ALA A 101 6.61 4.84 17.98
CA ALA A 101 7.11 3.56 17.50
C ALA A 101 6.09 2.83 16.61
N ILE A 102 4.81 2.82 17.00
CA ILE A 102 3.72 2.23 16.19
C ILE A 102 3.63 2.94 14.84
N ALA A 103 3.69 4.27 14.81
CA ALA A 103 3.66 5.03 13.56
C ALA A 103 4.82 4.65 12.63
N VAL A 104 6.04 4.53 13.17
CA VAL A 104 7.21 4.08 12.40
C VAL A 104 7.01 2.66 11.85
N VAL A 105 6.50 1.73 12.65
CA VAL A 105 6.21 0.36 12.20
C VAL A 105 5.19 0.36 11.06
N LEU A 106 4.12 1.16 11.14
CA LEU A 106 3.12 1.28 10.08
C LEU A 106 3.72 1.85 8.79
N ILE A 107 4.61 2.85 8.88
CA ILE A 107 5.33 3.38 7.72
C ILE A 107 6.19 2.29 7.07
N LEU A 108 6.97 1.56 7.86
CA LEU A 108 7.83 0.50 7.35
C LEU A 108 7.03 -0.63 6.69
N LEU A 109 5.91 -1.05 7.28
CA LEU A 109 5.01 -2.04 6.68
C LEU A 109 4.33 -1.51 5.41
N GLY A 110 3.97 -0.23 5.38
CA GLY A 110 3.45 0.43 4.18
C GLY A 110 4.49 0.46 3.05
N LEU A 111 5.73 0.85 3.34
CA LEU A 111 6.84 0.82 2.38
C LEU A 111 7.11 -0.60 1.87
N LEU A 112 7.13 -1.60 2.77
CA LEU A 112 7.26 -3.01 2.40
C LEU A 112 6.10 -3.43 1.48
N GLY A 113 4.87 -3.07 1.81
CA GLY A 113 3.69 -3.33 1.00
C GLY A 113 3.79 -2.73 -0.40
N ILE A 114 4.29 -1.50 -0.52
CA ILE A 114 4.56 -0.83 -1.81
C ILE A 114 5.61 -1.59 -2.61
N GLN A 115 6.71 -2.03 -1.99
CA GLN A 115 7.77 -2.77 -2.67
C GLN A 115 7.27 -4.14 -3.15
N LEU A 116 6.46 -4.83 -2.34
CA LEU A 116 5.81 -6.09 -2.73
C LEU A 116 4.80 -5.88 -3.87
N LEU A 117 4.05 -4.77 -3.85
CA LEU A 117 3.11 -4.40 -4.90
C LEU A 117 3.83 -4.10 -6.22
N ARG A 118 4.96 -3.38 -6.18
CA ARG A 118 5.83 -3.13 -7.33
C ARG A 118 6.40 -4.43 -7.91
N ALA A 119 6.67 -5.41 -7.05
CA ALA A 119 7.04 -6.78 -7.45
C ALA A 119 5.84 -7.63 -7.93
N ARG A 120 4.67 -7.02 -8.16
CA ARG A 120 3.40 -7.67 -8.58
C ARG A 120 2.93 -8.79 -7.65
N LYS A 121 3.28 -8.74 -6.36
CA LYS A 121 2.88 -9.75 -5.38
C LYS A 121 1.56 -9.39 -4.71
N THR A 122 0.63 -10.35 -4.66
CA THR A 122 -0.64 -10.21 -3.92
C THR A 122 -0.44 -9.89 -2.45
N ALA A 123 0.67 -10.35 -1.85
CA ALA A 123 1.06 -10.00 -0.48
C ALA A 123 1.12 -8.49 -0.26
N GLY A 124 1.62 -7.71 -1.23
CA GLY A 124 1.68 -6.24 -1.13
C GLY A 124 0.30 -5.60 -0.99
N ARG A 125 -0.69 -6.10 -1.74
CA ARG A 125 -2.08 -5.64 -1.63
C ARG A 125 -2.68 -5.94 -0.25
N ILE A 126 -2.46 -7.14 0.28
CA ILE A 126 -2.97 -7.54 1.60
C ILE A 126 -2.31 -6.70 2.70
N THR A 127 -0.98 -6.57 2.66
CA THR A 127 -0.24 -5.75 3.62
C THR A 127 -0.73 -4.30 3.61
N LEU A 128 -0.88 -3.68 2.44
CA LEU A 128 -1.37 -2.31 2.35
C LEU A 128 -2.83 -2.16 2.81
N ALA A 129 -3.68 -3.17 2.57
CA ALA A 129 -5.05 -3.14 3.08
C ALA A 129 -5.08 -3.18 4.62
N VAL A 130 -4.30 -4.07 5.25
CA VAL A 130 -4.22 -4.18 6.71
C VAL A 130 -3.64 -2.91 7.33
N VAL A 131 -2.49 -2.44 6.81
CA VAL A 131 -1.88 -1.19 7.27
C VAL A 131 -2.84 -0.02 7.09
N GLY A 132 -3.57 0.02 5.98
CA GLY A 132 -4.53 1.07 5.70
C GLY A 132 -5.71 1.10 6.68
N VAL A 133 -6.26 -0.05 7.07
CA VAL A 133 -7.30 -0.13 8.10
C VAL A 133 -6.78 0.39 9.45
N LEU A 134 -5.61 -0.08 9.88
CA LEU A 134 -5.00 0.36 11.14
C LEU A 134 -4.70 1.87 11.13
N SER A 135 -4.17 2.36 10.01
CA SER A 135 -3.83 3.78 9.82
C SER A 135 -5.08 4.66 9.83
N ALA A 136 -6.15 4.27 9.13
CA ALA A 136 -7.40 5.03 9.11
C ALA A 136 -8.06 5.07 10.50
N ALA A 137 -8.08 3.93 11.22
CA ALA A 137 -8.59 3.88 12.59
C ALA A 137 -7.77 4.78 13.53
N GLY A 138 -6.44 4.73 13.44
CA GLY A 138 -5.54 5.60 14.21
C GLY A 138 -5.74 7.08 13.89
N GLY A 139 -5.88 7.45 12.61
CA GLY A 139 -6.12 8.83 12.20
C GLY A 139 -7.46 9.38 12.68
N VAL A 140 -8.52 8.56 12.67
CA VAL A 140 -9.83 8.94 13.23
C VAL A 140 -9.74 9.07 14.76
N GLY A 141 -9.06 8.16 15.46
CA GLY A 141 -8.86 8.27 16.91
C GLY A 141 -8.09 9.54 17.30
N LEU A 142 -7.04 9.87 16.54
CA LEU A 142 -6.29 11.11 16.72
C LEU A 142 -7.16 12.35 16.48
N TRP A 143 -8.01 12.32 15.45
CA TRP A 143 -8.96 13.40 15.19
C TRP A 143 -9.93 13.63 16.36
N MET A 144 -10.51 12.54 16.90
CA MET A 144 -11.41 12.62 18.06
C MET A 144 -10.71 13.27 19.26
N LEU A 145 -9.48 12.84 19.55
CA LEU A 145 -8.68 13.40 20.64
C LEU A 145 -8.41 14.90 20.46
N LEU A 146 -8.03 15.32 19.25
CA LEU A 146 -7.79 16.72 18.92
C LEU A 146 -9.07 17.57 18.93
N SER A 147 -10.21 16.99 18.55
CA SER A 147 -11.49 17.69 18.52
C SER A 147 -12.06 17.99 19.91
N ASP A 148 -11.75 17.14 20.89
CA ASP A 148 -12.19 17.30 22.28
C ASP A 148 -11.32 18.32 23.04
N ALA A 149 -10.04 18.44 22.65
CA ALA A 149 -9.06 19.37 23.22
C ALA A 149 -9.20 20.82 22.72
N GLY A 150 -10.43 21.30 22.49
CA GLY A 150 -10.78 22.56 21.80
C GLY A 150 -9.82 23.75 21.96
N ASP A 151 -9.58 24.44 20.84
CA ASP A 151 -8.76 25.66 20.64
C ASP A 151 -7.22 25.54 20.67
N ALA A 152 -6.62 24.38 21.00
CA ALA A 152 -5.14 24.27 21.06
C ALA A 152 -4.44 24.10 19.71
N THR A 153 -5.14 23.75 18.62
CA THR A 153 -4.52 23.53 17.30
C THR A 153 -5.11 24.46 16.25
N ALA A 154 -4.31 25.39 15.74
CA ALA A 154 -4.69 26.31 14.67
C ALA A 154 -5.46 25.56 13.57
N GLY A 155 -6.69 26.00 13.27
CA GLY A 155 -7.79 25.21 12.68
C GLY A 155 -7.58 24.53 11.32
N VAL A 156 -6.38 24.57 10.73
CA VAL A 156 -5.97 23.71 9.59
C VAL A 156 -5.43 22.37 10.08
N LEU A 157 -4.73 22.34 11.22
CA LEU A 157 -4.14 21.11 11.77
C LEU A 157 -5.21 20.14 12.28
N GLN A 158 -6.37 20.64 12.73
CA GLN A 158 -7.51 19.82 13.14
C GLN A 158 -7.99 18.87 12.04
N TRP A 159 -7.84 19.25 10.76
CA TRP A 159 -8.29 18.45 9.62
C TRP A 159 -7.22 17.50 9.09
N ALA A 160 -5.96 17.65 9.54
CA ALA A 160 -4.84 16.85 9.04
C ALA A 160 -5.03 15.34 9.28
N PRO A 161 -5.50 14.86 10.45
CA PRO A 161 -5.75 13.43 10.65
C PRO A 161 -6.85 12.88 9.74
N LEU A 162 -7.88 13.69 9.43
CA LEU A 162 -8.93 13.30 8.48
C LEU A 162 -8.41 13.25 7.05
N ALA A 163 -7.60 14.22 6.63
CA ALA A 163 -6.96 14.21 5.32
C ALA A 163 -6.03 12.98 5.16
N TYR A 164 -5.28 12.64 6.20
CA TYR A 164 -4.48 11.42 6.28
C TYR A 164 -5.34 10.16 6.09
N SER A 165 -6.41 10.02 6.88
CA SER A 165 -7.33 8.88 6.79
C SER A 165 -7.98 8.76 5.41
N ALA A 166 -8.40 9.89 4.82
CA ALA A 166 -8.97 9.91 3.47
C ALA A 166 -7.97 9.43 2.41
N LEU A 167 -6.72 9.91 2.46
CA LEU A 167 -5.66 9.47 1.55
C LEU A 167 -5.36 7.98 1.69
N VAL A 168 -5.31 7.47 2.92
CA VAL A 168 -5.13 6.04 3.17
C VAL A 168 -6.28 5.23 2.57
N VAL A 169 -7.53 5.64 2.79
CA VAL A 169 -8.71 4.97 2.24
C VAL A 169 -8.69 4.98 0.72
N VAL A 170 -8.38 6.11 0.09
CA VAL A 170 -8.23 6.21 -1.38
C VAL A 170 -7.11 5.27 -1.86
N GLY A 171 -5.98 5.25 -1.17
CA GLY A 171 -4.85 4.39 -1.44
C GLY A 171 -5.23 2.91 -1.42
N VAL A 172 -6.01 2.49 -0.41
CA VAL A 172 -6.52 1.12 -0.29
C VAL A 172 -7.54 0.82 -1.38
N LEU A 173 -8.59 1.63 -1.54
CA LEU A 173 -9.68 1.39 -2.51
C LEU A 173 -9.16 1.26 -3.94
N ALA A 174 -8.17 2.08 -4.31
CA ALA A 174 -7.54 2.02 -5.63
C ALA A 174 -6.89 0.64 -5.91
N LEU A 175 -6.42 -0.09 -4.90
CA LEU A 175 -5.89 -1.46 -5.06
C LEU A 175 -6.95 -2.50 -5.40
N PHE A 176 -8.22 -2.20 -5.15
CA PHE A 176 -9.36 -3.08 -5.43
C PHE A 176 -10.07 -2.73 -6.74
N ALA A 177 -9.56 -1.76 -7.50
CA ALA A 177 -10.12 -1.38 -8.79
C ALA A 177 -10.06 -2.53 -9.83
N PRO A 178 -11.06 -2.59 -10.75
CA PRO A 178 -11.05 -3.55 -11.84
C PRO A 178 -9.83 -3.31 -12.73
N GLY A 179 -8.94 -4.30 -12.81
CA GLY A 179 -7.66 -4.21 -13.56
C GLY A 179 -6.42 -4.49 -12.72
N VAL A 180 -6.49 -4.32 -11.39
CA VAL A 180 -5.35 -4.64 -10.50
C VAL A 180 -5.21 -6.15 -10.30
N SER A 181 -6.32 -6.87 -10.07
CA SER A 181 -6.28 -8.33 -9.86
C SER A 181 -5.71 -9.12 -11.04
N PRO A 182 -6.07 -8.83 -12.32
CA PRO A 182 -5.43 -9.45 -13.48
C PRO A 182 -3.94 -9.13 -13.59
N TRP A 183 -3.53 -7.89 -13.30
CA TRP A 183 -2.13 -7.46 -13.37
C TRP A 183 -1.23 -8.15 -12.32
N LEU A 184 -1.79 -8.46 -11.14
CA LEU A 184 -1.08 -9.20 -10.08
C LEU A 184 -0.94 -10.70 -10.36
N ARG A 185 -1.62 -11.25 -11.37
CA ARG A 185 -1.50 -12.66 -11.76
C ARG A 185 -0.48 -12.74 -12.90
N PRO A 186 0.69 -13.38 -12.69
CA PRO A 186 1.62 -13.64 -13.78
C PRO A 186 0.89 -14.47 -14.86
N SER A 187 0.94 -14.03 -16.12
CA SER A 187 0.53 -14.84 -17.26
C SER A 187 1.43 -16.08 -17.29
N ARG A 188 0.88 -17.23 -16.91
CA ARG A 188 1.50 -18.54 -17.12
C ARG A 188 1.31 -18.97 -18.56
#